data_AF-A0A3N5XK06-F1
#
_entry.id   AF-A0A3N5XK06-F1
#
_cell.length_a   1.000
_cell.length_b   1.000
_cell.length_c   1.000
_cell.angle_alpha   90.00
_cell.angle_beta   90.00
_cell.angle_gamma   90.00
#
_symmetry.space_group_name_H-M   'P 1'
#
loop_
_entity.id
_entity.type
_entity.pdbx_description
1 polymer ?
#
loop_
_entity_poly.entity_id
_entity_poly.type
_entity_poly.pdbx_seq_one_letter_code
_entity_poly.pdbx_strand_id
1 'polypeptide(L)'
;LFIKVGTGIGASVVIDGELLRGSDSAEGDIGHAKITGVEETCSSCGARGCLAAIASGRAMVRDLRRLGHEASTARDVVQLVRAGDPDAVRIVTGAGEGSGSTIFTSYAGLARSVRPGDRLLLDDGRI
;
A
#
# COMPACT_ATOMS: atom_id res chain seq x y z
N LEU A 1 11.97 -7.99 -2.27
CA LEU A 1 10.71 -7.42 -1.73
C LEU A 1 9.87 -6.91 -2.90
N PHE A 2 8.57 -7.15 -2.82
CA PHE A 2 7.57 -6.82 -3.81
C PHE A 2 6.39 -6.18 -3.11
N ILE A 3 5.82 -5.12 -3.67
CA ILE A 3 4.70 -4.40 -3.07
C ILE A 3 3.63 -4.19 -4.13
N LYS A 4 2.41 -4.60 -3.80
CA LYS A 4 1.20 -4.40 -4.59
C LYS A 4 0.35 -3.32 -3.95
N VAL A 5 -0.07 -2.34 -4.75
CA VAL A 5 -1.06 -1.33 -4.37
C VAL A 5 -2.25 -1.40 -5.33
N GLY A 6 -3.43 -1.69 -4.79
CA GLY A 6 -4.68 -1.77 -5.54
C GLY A 6 -5.86 -1.54 -4.61
N THR A 7 -6.88 -2.39 -4.63
CA THR A 7 -8.00 -2.34 -3.66
C THR A 7 -7.52 -2.42 -2.20
N GLY A 8 -6.40 -3.11 -1.95
CA GLY A 8 -5.66 -3.13 -0.69
C GLY A 8 -4.18 -2.86 -0.94
N ILE A 9 -3.36 -3.05 0.10
CA ILE A 9 -1.90 -3.02 -0.01
C ILE A 9 -1.39 -4.36 0.49
N GLY A 10 -0.47 -4.99 -0.24
CA GLY A 10 0.21 -6.19 0.20
C GLY A 10 1.67 -6.17 -0.23
N ALA A 11 2.50 -6.96 0.43
CA ALA A 11 3.88 -7.15 0.06
C ALA A 11 4.31 -8.61 0.18
N SER A 12 5.38 -8.97 -0.51
CA SER A 12 6.00 -10.28 -0.42
C SER A 12 7.52 -10.16 -0.54
N VAL A 13 8.23 -11.15 -0.02
CA VAL A 13 9.70 -11.19 -0.07
C VAL A 13 10.10 -12.46 -0.82
N VAL A 14 11.00 -12.31 -1.78
CA VAL A 14 11.63 -13.44 -2.49
C VAL A 14 13.11 -13.40 -2.13
N ILE A 15 13.65 -14.53 -1.68
CA ILE A 15 15.06 -14.71 -1.30
C ILE A 15 15.57 -15.97 -2.01
N ASP A 16 16.73 -15.89 -2.67
CA ASP A 16 17.32 -17.02 -3.40
C ASP A 16 16.36 -17.71 -4.42
N GLY A 17 15.43 -16.94 -5.00
CA GLY A 17 14.43 -17.43 -5.95
C GLY A 17 13.19 -18.08 -5.32
N GLU A 18 13.14 -18.21 -4.00
CA GLU A 18 12.00 -18.76 -3.27
C GLU A 18 11.16 -17.65 -2.64
N LEU A 19 9.84 -17.73 -2.83
CA LEU A 19 8.90 -16.85 -2.15
C LEU A 19 8.89 -17.21 -0.67
N LEU A 20 9.25 -16.25 0.18
CA LEU A 20 9.13 -16.38 1.62
C LEU A 20 7.64 -16.38 2.00
N ARG A 21 7.11 -17.57 2.25
CA ARG A 21 5.73 -17.77 2.73
C ARG A 21 5.73 -17.76 4.26
N GLY A 22 4.98 -16.83 4.86
CA GLY A 22 4.71 -16.86 6.30
C GLY A 22 3.78 -18.04 6.66
N SER A 23 3.88 -18.56 7.88
CA SER A 23 3.21 -19.80 8.29
C SER A 23 1.71 -19.68 8.64
N ASP A 24 1.15 -18.48 8.75
CA ASP A 24 -0.30 -18.28 9.01
C ASP A 24 -0.68 -16.90 8.50
N SER A 25 -1.32 -16.78 7.32
CA SER A 25 -1.98 -15.55 6.77
C SER A 25 -1.22 -14.21 6.90
N ALA A 26 0.05 -14.23 7.27
CA ALA A 26 0.99 -13.14 7.44
C ALA A 26 1.89 -13.06 6.21
N GLU A 27 1.29 -13.28 5.04
CA GLU A 27 1.86 -12.88 3.75
C GLU A 27 2.00 -11.37 3.76
N GLY A 28 3.15 -10.87 4.24
CA GLY A 28 3.62 -9.50 4.08
C GLY A 28 2.54 -8.42 4.03
N ASP A 29 1.63 -8.39 4.99
CA ASP A 29 0.57 -7.39 4.99
C ASP A 29 1.08 -6.07 5.57
N ILE A 30 2.05 -5.49 4.87
CA ILE A 30 2.49 -4.10 5.08
C ILE A 30 1.29 -3.14 5.04
N GLY A 31 0.20 -3.52 4.37
CA GLY A 31 -1.07 -2.81 4.43
C GLY A 31 -1.66 -2.72 5.83
N HIS A 32 -1.34 -3.64 6.73
CA HIS A 32 -1.77 -3.61 8.12
C HIS A 32 -0.76 -3.03 9.11
N ALA A 33 0.44 -2.65 8.65
CA ALA A 33 1.42 -1.94 9.46
C ALA A 33 0.81 -0.66 10.05
N LYS A 34 1.12 -0.41 11.33
CA LYS A 34 0.61 0.76 12.05
C LYS A 34 1.41 2.01 11.67
N ILE A 35 0.69 3.05 11.29
CA ILE A 35 1.23 4.38 11.03
C ILE A 35 0.90 5.26 12.22
N THR A 36 1.94 5.81 12.86
CA THR A 36 1.78 6.71 14.00
C THR A 36 1.01 7.96 13.60
N GLY A 37 0.03 8.36 14.41
CA GLY A 37 -0.79 9.55 14.18
C GLY A 37 -1.96 9.36 13.20
N VAL A 38 -2.16 8.15 12.66
CA VAL A 38 -3.29 7.80 11.80
C VAL A 38 -4.37 7.11 12.64
N GLU A 39 -5.59 7.63 12.57
CA GLU A 39 -6.72 7.15 13.38
C GLU A 39 -7.81 6.47 12.53
N GLU A 40 -7.64 6.48 11.21
CA GLU A 40 -8.54 5.89 10.24
C GLU A 40 -8.67 4.38 10.47
N THR A 41 -9.92 3.92 10.53
CA THR A 41 -10.23 2.48 10.60
C THR A 41 -9.98 1.81 9.25
N CYS A 42 -9.21 0.73 9.29
CA CYS A 42 -8.98 -0.12 8.14
C CYS A 42 -10.24 -0.93 7.81
N SER A 43 -10.68 -0.85 6.55
CA SER A 43 -11.91 -1.54 6.11
C SER A 43 -11.74 -3.06 5.98
N SER A 44 -10.52 -3.59 5.87
CA SER A 44 -10.29 -5.04 5.76
C SER A 44 -10.02 -5.74 7.10
N CYS A 45 -9.37 -5.09 8.06
CA CYS A 45 -9.05 -5.71 9.37
C CYS A 45 -9.76 -5.08 10.57
N GLY A 46 -10.48 -3.96 10.39
CA GLY A 46 -11.20 -3.27 11.46
C GLY A 46 -10.33 -2.50 12.46
N ALA A 47 -9.01 -2.59 12.37
CA ALA A 47 -8.10 -1.88 13.26
C ALA A 47 -7.81 -0.45 12.77
N ARG A 48 -7.51 0.48 13.68
CA ARG A 48 -7.15 1.88 13.36
C ARG A 48 -5.68 2.04 13.00
N GLY A 49 -5.36 2.98 12.11
CA GLY A 49 -3.98 3.37 11.83
C GLY A 49 -3.22 2.41 10.92
N CYS A 50 -3.89 1.54 10.18
CA CYS A 50 -3.21 0.69 9.19
C CYS A 50 -2.81 1.51 7.96
N LEU A 51 -1.68 1.18 7.33
CA LEU A 51 -1.26 1.80 6.07
C LEU A 51 -2.37 1.74 5.00
N ALA A 52 -3.04 0.60 4.85
CA ALA A 52 -4.15 0.40 3.92
C ALA A 52 -5.38 1.26 4.25
N ALA A 53 -5.51 1.76 5.49
CA ALA A 53 -6.57 2.68 5.87
C ALA A 53 -6.41 4.08 5.26
N ILE A 54 -5.19 4.43 4.81
CA ILE A 54 -4.86 5.73 4.21
C ILE A 54 -4.32 5.63 2.77
N ALA A 55 -3.69 4.52 2.38
CA ALA A 55 -2.96 4.44 1.11
C ALA A 55 -3.50 3.37 0.15
N SER A 56 -4.52 2.59 0.54
CA SER A 56 -5.16 1.66 -0.40
C SER A 56 -6.09 2.39 -1.37
N GLY A 57 -6.37 1.78 -2.51
CA GLY A 57 -7.39 2.28 -3.44
C GLY A 57 -8.77 2.43 -2.79
N ARG A 58 -9.12 1.58 -1.81
CA ARG A 58 -10.36 1.75 -1.01
C ARG A 58 -10.33 3.02 -0.16
N ALA A 59 -9.19 3.32 0.46
CA ALA A 59 -9.02 4.55 1.23
C ALA A 59 -9.13 5.78 0.33
N MET A 60 -8.43 5.77 -0.82
CA MET A 60 -8.46 6.87 -1.78
C MET A 60 -9.87 7.11 -2.34
N VAL A 61 -10.61 6.05 -2.71
CA VAL A 61 -12.01 6.15 -3.14
C VAL A 61 -12.88 6.76 -2.04
N ARG A 62 -12.75 6.28 -0.79
CA ARG A 62 -13.48 6.84 0.35
C ARG A 62 -13.22 8.33 0.51
N ASP A 63 -11.96 8.75 0.42
CA ASP A 63 -11.57 10.12 0.69
C ASP A 63 -11.96 11.06 -0.46
N LEU A 64 -11.90 10.61 -1.71
CA LEU A 64 -12.45 11.34 -2.85
C LEU A 64 -13.98 11.51 -2.76
N ARG A 65 -14.70 10.45 -2.37
CA ARG A 65 -16.16 10.54 -2.16
C ARG A 65 -16.55 11.52 -1.06
N ARG A 66 -15.75 11.63 0.02
CA ARG A 66 -15.96 12.63 1.08
C ARG A 66 -15.82 14.07 0.58
N LEU A 67 -15.08 14.27 -0.52
CA LEU A 67 -14.90 15.56 -1.17
C LEU A 67 -15.93 15.81 -2.29
N GLY A 68 -16.88 14.90 -2.49
CA GLY A 68 -17.96 15.04 -3.47
C GLY A 68 -17.64 14.47 -4.87
N HIS A 69 -16.53 13.74 -5.02
CA HIS A 69 -16.19 13.09 -6.29
C HIS A 69 -16.97 11.78 -6.48
N GLU A 70 -17.41 11.55 -7.72
CA GLU A 70 -17.99 10.27 -8.16
C GLU A 70 -16.86 9.27 -8.45
N ALA A 71 -16.44 8.54 -7.41
CA ALA A 71 -15.45 7.47 -7.51
C ALA A 71 -15.95 6.21 -6.81
N SER A 72 -15.81 5.05 -7.45
CA SER A 72 -16.23 3.74 -6.91
C SER A 72 -15.08 2.74 -6.84
N THR A 73 -14.05 2.92 -7.67
CA THR A 73 -12.94 1.98 -7.83
C THR A 73 -11.59 2.68 -7.85
N ALA A 74 -10.52 1.93 -7.61
CA ALA A 74 -9.15 2.45 -7.76
C ALA A 74 -8.85 2.92 -9.20
N ARG A 75 -9.55 2.37 -10.20
CA ARG A 75 -9.41 2.83 -11.60
C ARG A 75 -9.94 4.26 -11.75
N ASP A 76 -11.03 4.61 -11.08
CA ASP A 76 -11.61 5.96 -11.13
C ASP A 76 -10.63 6.97 -10.52
N VAL A 77 -9.95 6.59 -9.43
CA VAL A 77 -8.85 7.39 -8.84
C VAL A 77 -7.75 7.66 -9.86
N VAL A 78 -7.29 6.63 -10.57
CA VAL A 78 -6.28 6.77 -11.62
C VAL A 78 -6.77 7.67 -12.75
N GLN A 79 -8.04 7.58 -13.13
CA GLN A 79 -8.63 8.45 -14.15
C GLN A 79 -8.66 9.92 -13.71
N LEU A 80 -9.05 10.20 -12.47
CA LEU A 80 -9.06 11.55 -11.90
C LEU A 80 -7.64 12.15 -11.84
N VAL A 81 -6.65 11.37 -11.41
CA VAL A 81 -5.24 11.80 -11.43
C VAL A 81 -4.77 12.10 -12.86
N ARG A 82 -5.10 11.24 -13.83
CA ARG A 82 -4.74 11.46 -15.25
C ARG A 82 -5.43 12.68 -15.85
N ALA A 83 -6.63 13.01 -15.37
CA ALA A 83 -7.35 14.21 -15.75
C ALA A 83 -6.80 15.49 -15.07
N GLY A 84 -5.85 15.34 -14.14
CA GLY A 84 -5.25 16.47 -13.41
C GLY A 84 -6.12 17.00 -12.27
N ASP A 85 -7.05 16.20 -11.75
CA ASP A 85 -7.88 16.61 -10.62
C ASP A 85 -7.01 16.89 -9.37
N PRO A 86 -7.08 18.09 -8.77
CA PRO A 86 -6.18 18.48 -7.69
C PRO A 86 -6.38 17.68 -6.40
N ASP A 87 -7.61 17.26 -6.10
CA ASP A 87 -7.89 16.45 -4.91
C ASP A 87 -7.36 15.04 -5.07
N ALA A 88 -7.53 14.43 -6.25
CA ALA A 88 -7.00 13.12 -6.56
C ALA A 88 -5.47 13.10 -6.52
N VAL A 89 -4.80 14.11 -7.09
CA VAL A 89 -3.34 14.24 -7.03
C VAL A 89 -2.86 14.38 -5.59
N ARG A 90 -3.52 15.23 -4.78
CA ARG A 90 -3.17 15.42 -3.36
C ARG A 90 -3.34 14.14 -2.56
N ILE A 91 -4.45 13.43 -2.73
CA ILE A 91 -4.74 12.17 -2.03
C ILE A 91 -3.70 11.10 -2.38
N VAL A 92 -3.40 10.93 -3.67
CA VAL A 92 -2.40 9.95 -4.12
C VAL A 92 -0.99 10.30 -3.65
N THR A 93 -0.65 11.58 -3.62
CA THR A 93 0.66 12.04 -3.11
C THR A 93 0.82 11.74 -1.62
N GLY A 94 -0.18 12.08 -0.79
CA GLY A 94 -0.15 11.77 0.65
C GLY A 94 -0.11 10.28 0.94
N ALA A 95 -0.82 9.46 0.14
CA ALA A 95 -0.72 8.00 0.23
C ALA A 95 0.70 7.49 -0.09
N GLY A 96 1.40 8.14 -1.03
CA GLY A 96 2.80 7.85 -1.36
C GLY A 96 3.75 8.10 -0.19
N GLU A 97 3.58 9.19 0.55
CA GLU A 97 4.39 9.53 1.72
C GLU A 97 4.26 8.47 2.84
N GLY A 98 3.02 8.09 3.17
CA GLY A 98 2.75 7.04 4.17
C GLY A 98 3.29 5.66 3.75
N SER A 99 3.17 5.34 2.46
CA SER A 99 3.70 4.09 1.91
C SER A 99 5.22 4.05 1.92
N GLY A 100 5.88 5.14 1.52
CA GLY A 100 7.34 5.24 1.43
C GLY A 100 8.03 4.99 2.78
N SER A 101 7.55 5.60 3.85
CA SER A 101 8.09 5.41 5.22
C SER A 101 7.98 3.95 5.67
N THR A 102 6.84 3.32 5.38
CA THR A 102 6.59 1.93 5.77
C THR A 102 7.46 0.96 4.98
N ILE A 103 7.54 1.16 3.66
CA ILE A 103 8.38 0.36 2.76
C ILE A 103 9.85 0.46 3.18
N PHE A 104 10.33 1.66 3.48
CA PHE A 104 11.71 1.88 3.93
C PHE A 104 11.98 1.13 5.24
N THR A 105 11.07 1.21 6.21
CA THR A 105 11.20 0.52 7.50
C THR A 105 11.20 -1.01 7.31
N SER A 106 10.30 -1.54 6.50
CA SER A 106 10.25 -2.97 6.16
C SER A 106 11.53 -3.42 5.44
N TYR A 107 12.02 -2.64 4.50
CA TYR A 107 13.27 -2.94 3.78
C TYR A 107 14.48 -2.90 4.71
N ALA A 108 14.62 -1.88 5.56
CA ALA A 108 15.74 -1.77 6.51
C ALA A 108 15.77 -2.94 7.51
N GLY A 109 14.60 -3.44 7.94
CA GLY A 109 14.49 -4.65 8.75
C GLY A 109 14.96 -5.90 8.01
N LEU A 110 14.56 -6.05 6.75
CA LEU A 110 14.97 -7.18 5.89
C LEU A 110 16.45 -7.10 5.49
N ALA A 111 17.01 -5.90 5.29
CA ALA A 111 18.40 -5.72 4.87
C ALA A 111 19.42 -6.34 5.85
N ARG A 112 19.03 -6.61 7.10
CA ARG A 112 19.85 -7.38 8.06
C ARG A 112 19.97 -8.87 7.72
N SER A 113 19.08 -9.38 6.88
CA SER A 113 18.94 -10.80 6.52
C SER A 113 19.09 -11.06 5.01
N VAL A 114 19.22 -10.01 4.20
CA VAL A 114 19.25 -10.05 2.72
C VAL A 114 20.68 -9.83 2.23
N ARG A 115 21.13 -10.63 1.25
CA ARG A 115 22.52 -10.60 0.76
C ARG A 115 22.64 -9.74 -0.51
N PRO A 116 23.84 -9.24 -0.86
CA PRO A 116 24.08 -8.62 -2.15
C PRO A 116 23.72 -9.60 -3.29
N GLY A 117 22.69 -9.28 -4.08
CA GLY A 117 22.19 -10.14 -5.17
C GLY A 117 20.67 -10.32 -5.20
N ASP A 118 19.99 -10.07 -4.07
CA ASP A 118 18.54 -10.15 -3.97
C ASP A 118 17.86 -9.03 -4.79
N ARG A 119 16.85 -9.39 -5.61
CA ARG A 119 16.16 -8.45 -6.51
C ARG A 119 14.90 -7.86 -5.86
N LEU A 120 14.73 -6.56 -6.03
CA LEU A 120 13.53 -5.81 -5.67
C LEU A 120 12.72 -5.53 -6.94
N LEU A 121 11.46 -5.96 -6.98
CA LEU A 121 10.55 -5.78 -8.11
C LEU A 121 9.25 -5.18 -7.59
N LEU A 122 8.84 -4.03 -8.13
CA LEU A 122 7.50 -3.47 -7.94
C LEU A 122 6.66 -3.84 -9.18
N ASP A 123 5.49 -4.44 -8.98
CA ASP A 123 4.57 -4.83 -10.05
C ASP A 123 3.15 -4.38 -9.71
N ASP A 124 2.38 -4.09 -10.74
CA ASP A 124 1.02 -3.57 -10.65
C ASP A 124 -0.06 -4.68 -10.64
N GLY A 125 0.34 -5.95 -10.48
CA GLY A 125 -0.55 -7.03 -10.07
C GLY A 125 -1.22 -7.78 -11.23
N ARG A 126 -0.47 -8.11 -12.28
CA ARG A 126 -0.87 -9.15 -13.25
C ARG A 126 -0.07 -10.43 -12.98
N ILE A 127 -0.65 -11.32 -12.19
CA ILE A 127 -0.28 -12.75 -12.11
C ILE A 127 -1.42 -13.55 -12.72
#